data_AF-A0A8J4DTN3-F1
#
_entry.id   AF-A0A8J4DTN3-F1
#
_cell.length_a   1.000
_cell.length_b   1.000
_cell.length_c   1.000
_cell.angle_alpha   90.00
_cell.angle_beta   90.00
_cell.angle_gamma   90.00
#
_symmetry.space_group_name_H-M   'P 1'
#
loop_
_entity.id
_entity.type
_entity.pdbx_description
1 polymer ?
#
loop_
_entity_poly.entity_id
_entity_poly.type
_entity_poly.pdbx_seq_one_letter_code
_entity_poly.pdbx_strand_id
1 'polypeptide(L)'
;MTGRAWDDAEAEHLTQVTALAERLVTAEDPYEAGLELWGHAGRTAGELAVGMQLIWGFLTDRVELKPEEGQQARAEMRRAAREWLALDLADRAAVEGYLDYWLHDVCGYDR
;
A
#
# COMPACT_ATOMS: atom_id res chain seq x y z
N MET A 1 -2.02 -26.35 -4.77
CA MET A 1 -2.11 -25.81 -3.40
C MET A 1 -3.20 -24.76 -3.43
N THR A 2 -4.34 -25.03 -2.81
CA THR A 2 -5.39 -24.02 -2.63
C THR A 2 -4.92 -23.06 -1.55
N GLY A 3 -4.57 -21.84 -1.95
CA GLY A 3 -4.27 -20.75 -1.01
C GLY A 3 -5.44 -20.56 -0.04
N ARG A 4 -5.12 -20.26 1.22
CA ARG A 4 -6.13 -19.93 2.24
C ARG A 4 -6.91 -18.71 1.74
N ALA A 5 -8.24 -18.82 1.71
CA ALA A 5 -9.10 -17.67 1.42
C ALA A 5 -8.90 -16.60 2.51
N TRP A 6 -9.00 -15.34 2.12
CA TRP A 6 -9.06 -14.22 3.05
C TRP A 6 -10.21 -14.42 4.03
N ASP A 7 -9.98 -14.09 5.30
CA ASP A 7 -11.10 -13.94 6.23
C ASP A 7 -11.88 -12.64 5.94
N ASP A 8 -13.05 -12.49 6.56
CA ASP A 8 -13.95 -11.36 6.29
C ASP A 8 -13.27 -10.00 6.58
N ALA A 9 -12.40 -9.94 7.59
CA ALA A 9 -11.70 -8.71 7.96
C ALA A 9 -10.58 -8.38 6.96
N GLU A 10 -9.81 -9.38 6.53
CA GLU A 10 -8.82 -9.24 5.46
C GLU A 10 -9.50 -8.82 4.14
N ALA A 11 -10.66 -9.40 3.80
CA ALA A 11 -11.41 -9.07 2.60
C ALA A 11 -11.96 -7.63 2.61
N GLU A 12 -12.49 -7.17 3.75
CA GLU A 12 -12.90 -5.77 3.93
C GLU A 12 -11.70 -4.83 3.78
N HIS A 13 -10.57 -5.18 4.38
CA HIS A 13 -9.35 -4.39 4.29
C HIS A 13 -8.83 -4.29 2.85
N LEU A 14 -8.79 -5.40 2.10
CA LEU A 14 -8.42 -5.41 0.68
C LEU A 14 -9.34 -4.52 -0.16
N THR A 15 -10.65 -4.55 0.11
CA THR A 15 -11.63 -3.70 -0.57
C THR A 15 -11.32 -2.22 -0.33
N GLN A 16 -11.05 -1.85 0.92
CA GLN A 16 -10.79 -0.46 1.29
C GLN A 16 -9.44 0.04 0.75
N VAL A 17 -8.39 -0.78 0.79
CA VAL A 17 -7.08 -0.46 0.19
C VAL A 17 -7.22 -0.25 -1.31
N THR A 18 -8.00 -1.10 -2.00
CA THR A 18 -8.24 -1.00 -3.45
C THR A 18 -8.96 0.30 -3.81
N ALA A 19 -10.02 0.66 -3.08
CA ALA A 19 -10.73 1.92 -3.31
C ALA A 19 -9.82 3.15 -3.11
N LEU A 20 -8.91 3.11 -2.13
CA LEU A 20 -7.93 4.18 -1.91
C LEU A 20 -6.87 4.20 -3.02
N ALA A 21 -6.41 3.05 -3.50
CA ALA A 21 -5.48 2.94 -4.62
C ALA A 21 -6.07 3.52 -5.91
N GLU A 22 -7.35 3.29 -6.21
CA GLU A 22 -8.04 3.91 -7.35
C GLU A 22 -8.04 5.45 -7.28
N ARG A 23 -8.30 6.00 -6.08
CA ARG A 23 -8.21 7.44 -5.83
C ARG A 23 -6.79 7.97 -6.00
N LEU A 24 -5.79 7.26 -5.46
CA LEU A 24 -4.37 7.62 -5.59
C LEU A 24 -3.93 7.78 -7.04
N VAL A 25 -4.37 6.90 -7.94
CA VAL A 25 -3.99 6.93 -9.36
C VAL A 25 -4.58 8.15 -10.09
N THR A 26 -5.76 8.60 -9.68
CA THR A 26 -6.55 9.63 -10.39
C THR A 26 -6.47 11.01 -9.75
N ALA A 27 -6.05 11.11 -8.49
CA ALA A 27 -5.93 12.38 -7.78
C ALA A 27 -4.84 13.28 -8.37
N GLU A 28 -5.10 14.59 -8.35
CA GLU A 28 -4.11 15.62 -8.69
C GLU A 28 -2.89 15.56 -7.76
N ASP A 29 -3.14 15.37 -6.46
CA ASP A 29 -2.12 15.04 -5.47
C ASP A 29 -2.47 13.72 -4.75
N PRO A 30 -1.62 12.67 -4.85
CA PRO A 30 -1.85 11.39 -4.19
C PRO A 30 -1.65 11.44 -2.67
N TYR A 31 -1.12 12.54 -2.12
CA TYR A 31 -0.77 12.63 -0.71
C TYR A 31 -1.90 12.26 0.25
N GLU A 32 -3.04 12.96 0.11
CA GLU A 32 -4.16 12.87 1.04
C GLU A 32 -4.74 11.45 1.04
N ALA A 33 -4.87 10.86 -0.14
CA ALA A 33 -5.31 9.47 -0.26
C ALA A 33 -4.29 8.49 0.33
N GLY A 34 -2.99 8.81 0.28
CA GLY A 34 -1.94 8.03 0.93
C GLY A 34 -1.98 8.11 2.45
N LEU A 35 -2.21 9.30 3.01
CA LEU A 35 -2.44 9.48 4.45
C LEU A 35 -3.69 8.74 4.93
N GLU A 36 -4.77 8.78 4.15
CA GLU A 36 -5.98 8.01 4.46
C GLU A 36 -5.71 6.50 4.45
N LEU A 37 -4.91 6.01 3.50
CA LEU A 37 -4.53 4.60 3.43
C LEU A 37 -3.63 4.19 4.60
N TRP A 38 -2.59 4.98 4.89
CA TRP A 38 -1.76 4.79 6.08
C TRP A 38 -2.59 4.73 7.36
N GLY A 39 -3.49 5.70 7.55
CA GLY A 39 -4.34 5.79 8.72
C GLY A 39 -5.36 4.65 8.81
N HIS A 40 -5.93 4.21 7.69
CA HIS A 40 -6.81 3.05 7.65
C HIS A 40 -6.05 1.78 8.05
N ALA A 41 -4.90 1.52 7.42
CA ALA A 41 -4.07 0.36 7.69
C ALA A 41 -3.63 0.31 9.17
N GLY A 42 -3.24 1.45 9.75
CA GLY A 42 -2.86 1.54 11.17
C GLY A 42 -3.98 1.30 12.19
N ARG A 43 -5.24 1.20 11.76
CA ARG A 43 -6.38 0.84 12.62
C ARG A 43 -6.88 -0.59 12.37
N THR A 44 -6.33 -1.28 11.38
CA THR A 44 -6.72 -2.64 11.02
C THR A 44 -5.71 -3.64 11.59
N ALA A 45 -6.18 -4.79 12.07
CA ALA A 45 -5.32 -5.85 12.56
C ALA A 45 -4.88 -6.80 11.43
N GLY A 46 -3.72 -7.45 11.61
CA GLY A 46 -3.21 -8.46 10.69
C GLY A 46 -1.98 -8.02 9.90
N GLU A 47 -1.23 -8.99 9.39
CA GLU A 47 0.06 -8.76 8.72
C GLU A 47 -0.08 -7.91 7.45
N LEU A 48 -1.17 -8.10 6.70
CA LEU A 48 -1.46 -7.30 5.51
C LEU A 48 -1.61 -5.80 5.85
N ALA A 49 -2.32 -5.51 6.94
CA ALA A 49 -2.51 -4.14 7.41
C ALA A 49 -1.21 -3.51 7.91
N VAL A 50 -0.38 -4.28 8.62
CA VAL A 50 0.95 -3.81 9.04
C VAL A 50 1.83 -3.50 7.83
N GLY A 51 1.88 -4.38 6.83
CA GLY A 51 2.65 -4.16 5.61
C GLY A 51 2.20 -2.90 4.87
N MET A 52 0.90 -2.72 4.70
CA MET A 52 0.33 -1.49 4.12
C MET A 52 0.69 -0.25 4.94
N GLN A 53 0.54 -0.30 6.27
CA GLN A 53 0.87 0.83 7.12
C GLN A 53 2.34 1.25 6.97
N LEU A 54 3.26 0.29 6.91
CA LEU A 54 4.69 0.58 6.76
C LEU A 54 5.02 1.19 5.39
N ILE A 55 4.50 0.62 4.30
CA ILE A 55 4.72 1.14 2.94
C ILE A 55 4.21 2.57 2.83
N TRP A 56 2.97 2.81 3.25
CA TRP A 56 2.34 4.10 3.07
C TRP A 56 2.90 5.16 4.03
N GLY A 57 3.30 4.76 5.25
CA GLY A 57 4.04 5.64 6.16
C GLY A 57 5.37 6.10 5.57
N PHE A 58 6.16 5.16 5.01
CA PHE A 58 7.42 5.51 4.33
C PHE A 58 7.21 6.50 3.18
N LEU A 59 6.19 6.28 2.35
CA LEU A 59 5.91 7.15 1.21
C LEU A 59 5.42 8.55 1.62
N THR A 60 4.55 8.65 2.63
CA THR A 60 4.09 9.95 3.15
C THR A 60 5.21 10.69 3.87
N ASP A 61 6.03 10.00 4.67
CA ASP A 61 7.20 10.58 5.34
C ASP A 61 8.20 11.16 4.31
N ARG A 62 8.40 10.50 3.17
CA ARG A 62 9.25 11.05 2.10
C ARG A 62 8.71 12.34 1.51
N VAL A 63 7.39 12.47 1.36
CA VAL A 63 6.77 13.73 0.91
C VAL A 63 6.98 14.83 1.95
N GLU A 64 6.80 14.53 3.23
CA GLU A 64 6.82 15.50 4.32
C GLU A 64 8.24 15.93 4.73
N LEU A 65 9.14 14.96 4.86
CA LEU A 65 10.46 15.15 5.48
C LEU A 65 11.56 15.42 4.46
N LYS A 66 11.31 15.14 3.17
CA LYS A 66 12.27 15.33 2.08
C LYS A 66 11.63 16.11 0.91
N PRO A 67 11.39 17.42 1.07
CA PRO A 67 10.67 18.21 0.08
C PRO A 67 11.32 18.21 -1.30
N GLU A 68 12.65 18.05 -1.39
CA GLU A 68 13.39 17.89 -2.64
C GLU A 68 13.03 16.60 -3.41
N GLU A 69 12.61 15.54 -2.70
CA GLU A 69 12.15 14.28 -3.29
C GLU A 69 10.62 14.27 -3.51
N GLY A 70 9.88 15.30 -3.07
CA GLY A 70 8.41 15.25 -2.96
C GLY A 70 7.67 14.87 -4.25
N GLN A 71 8.11 15.37 -5.41
CA GLN A 71 7.51 14.99 -6.70
C GLN A 71 7.80 13.53 -7.07
N GLN A 72 9.00 13.03 -6.76
CA GLN A 72 9.35 11.63 -6.96
C GLN A 72 8.54 10.75 -6.01
N ALA A 73 8.42 11.11 -4.73
CA ALA A 73 7.63 10.37 -3.75
C ALA A 73 6.15 10.28 -4.19
N ARG A 74 5.56 11.37 -4.69
CA ARG A 74 4.21 11.35 -5.29
C ARG A 74 4.10 10.43 -6.51
N ALA A 75 5.12 10.38 -7.35
CA ALA A 75 5.15 9.46 -8.49
C ALA A 75 5.22 7.99 -8.03
N GLU A 76 6.01 7.71 -6.98
CA GLU A 76 6.12 6.38 -6.38
C GLU A 76 4.83 5.95 -5.67
N MET A 77 4.11 6.86 -5.00
CA MET A 77 2.76 6.58 -4.47
C MET A 77 1.80 6.12 -5.56
N ARG A 78 1.81 6.80 -6.73
CA ARG A 78 1.00 6.37 -7.88
C ARG A 78 1.48 5.05 -8.46
N ARG A 79 2.78 4.78 -8.44
CA ARG A 79 3.35 3.51 -8.88
C ARG A 79 2.87 2.37 -7.98
N ALA A 80 3.02 2.49 -6.66
CA ALA A 80 2.56 1.52 -5.68
C ALA A 80 1.06 1.22 -5.86
N ALA A 81 0.24 2.27 -6.00
CA ALA A 81 -1.19 2.13 -6.24
C ALA A 81 -1.50 1.40 -7.56
N ARG A 82 -0.81 1.71 -8.66
CA ARG A 82 -1.01 1.01 -9.95
C ARG A 82 -0.59 -0.45 -9.89
N GLU A 83 0.52 -0.74 -9.23
CA GLU A 83 1.00 -2.11 -9.05
C GLU A 83 0.01 -2.92 -8.22
N TRP A 84 -0.53 -2.35 -7.13
CA TRP A 84 -1.61 -2.96 -6.35
C TRP A 84 -2.84 -3.29 -7.20
N LEU A 85 -3.31 -2.31 -7.99
CA LEU A 85 -4.49 -2.48 -8.85
C LEU A 85 -4.27 -3.48 -10.01
N ALA A 86 -3.03 -3.87 -10.28
CA ALA A 86 -2.71 -4.88 -11.29
C ALA A 86 -2.66 -6.30 -10.73
N LEU A 87 -2.76 -6.49 -9.41
CA LEU A 87 -2.72 -7.80 -8.77
C LEU A 87 -4.03 -8.56 -8.94
N ASP A 88 -3.93 -9.89 -9.01
CA ASP A 88 -5.06 -10.76 -8.67
C ASP A 88 -5.15 -10.85 -7.14
N LEU A 89 -6.06 -10.07 -6.55
CA LEU A 89 -6.22 -10.03 -5.09
C LEU A 89 -6.81 -11.33 -4.51
N ALA A 90 -7.33 -12.25 -5.35
CA ALA A 90 -7.69 -13.59 -4.88
C ALA A 90 -6.46 -14.50 -4.71
N ASP A 91 -5.35 -14.17 -5.38
CA ASP A 91 -4.07 -14.84 -5.21
C ASP A 91 -3.28 -14.21 -4.04
N ARG A 92 -3.35 -14.87 -2.88
CA ARG A 92 -2.62 -14.45 -1.69
C ARG A 92 -1.11 -14.36 -1.92
N ALA A 93 -0.53 -15.22 -2.75
CA ALA A 93 0.91 -15.17 -3.03
C ALA A 93 1.28 -13.91 -3.85
N ALA A 94 0.39 -13.44 -4.72
CA ALA A 94 0.58 -12.18 -5.45
C ALA A 94 0.58 -10.98 -4.51
N VAL A 95 -0.34 -10.97 -3.54
CA VAL A 95 -0.42 -9.92 -2.50
C VAL A 95 0.80 -9.94 -1.59
N GLU A 96 1.21 -11.11 -1.11
CA GLU A 96 2.40 -11.28 -0.26
C GLU A 96 3.68 -10.88 -1.02
N GLY A 97 3.79 -11.23 -2.30
CA GLY A 97 4.92 -10.83 -3.14
C GLY A 97 4.99 -9.32 -3.38
N TYR A 98 3.85 -8.65 -3.53
CA TYR A 98 3.80 -7.19 -3.58
C TYR A 98 4.32 -6.57 -2.27
N LEU A 99 3.89 -7.09 -1.12
CA LEU A 99 4.32 -6.60 0.19
C LEU A 99 5.82 -6.83 0.41
N ASP A 100 6.35 -8.03 0.13
CA ASP A 100 7.79 -8.33 0.28
C ASP A 100 8.64 -7.36 -0.55
N TYR A 101 8.31 -7.19 -1.83
CA TYR A 101 9.04 -6.27 -2.72
C TYR A 101 9.01 -4.83 -2.20
N TRP A 102 7.84 -4.31 -1.84
CA TRP A 102 7.75 -2.91 -1.40
C TRP A 102 8.40 -2.70 -0.03
N LEU A 103 8.21 -3.60 0.93
CA LEU A 103 8.80 -3.47 2.26
C LEU A 103 10.32 -3.58 2.22
N HIS A 104 10.86 -4.55 1.50
CA HIS A 104 12.28 -4.88 1.61
C HIS A 104 13.13 -4.26 0.51
N ASP A 105 12.67 -4.29 -0.74
CA ASP A 105 13.47 -3.79 -1.86
C ASP A 105 13.28 -2.28 -2.11
N VAL A 106 12.10 -1.73 -1.82
CA VAL A 106 11.81 -0.30 -2.03
C VAL A 106 11.96 0.52 -0.75
N CYS A 107 11.28 0.12 0.34
CA CYS A 107 11.34 0.82 1.61
C CYS A 107 12.64 0.52 2.39
N GLY A 108 13.26 -0.65 2.14
CA GLY A 108 14.52 -1.03 2.78
C GLY A 108 14.37 -1.55 4.20
N TYR A 109 13.19 -2.05 4.60
CA TYR A 109 13.01 -2.72 5.89
C TYR A 109 13.72 -4.08 5.89
N ASP A 110 14.27 -4.47 7.03
CA ASP A 110 14.87 -5.80 7.20
C ASP A 110 13.81 -6.91 7.09
N ARG A 111 14.23 -8.08 6.59
CA ARG A 111 13.42 -9.31 6.52
C ARG A 111 13.40 -10.06 7.84
#